data_AF-A0A2A4NDE9-F1
#
_entry.id   AF-A0A2A4NDE9-F1
#
_cell.length_a   1.000
_cell.length_b   1.000
_cell.length_c   1.000
_cell.angle_alpha   90.00
_cell.angle_beta   90.00
_cell.angle_gamma   90.00
#
_symmetry.space_group_name_H-M   'P 1'
#
loop_
_entity.id
_entity.type
_entity.pdbx_description
1 polymer ?
#
loop_
_entity_poly.entity_id
_entity_poly.type
_entity_poly.pdbx_seq_one_letter_code
_entity_poly.pdbx_strand_id
1 'polypeptide(L)' 'MFHGHYLNHRYAKNEMFEFIEIWYNRKRRHSYLNYLTPAEFGKAQLKNVA' A
#
# COMPACT_ATOMS: atom_id res chain seq x y z
N MET A 1 -1.82 23.14 -2.82
CA MET A 1 -0.53 23.03 -2.11
C MET A 1 -0.82 22.53 -0.70
N PHE A 2 -0.81 21.23 -0.47
CA PHE A 2 -1.07 20.64 0.86
C PHE A 2 0.23 20.62 1.67
N HIS A 3 0.61 21.75 2.26
CA HIS A 3 1.59 21.75 3.35
C HIS A 3 0.81 21.72 4.66
N GLY A 4 0.20 20.56 4.93
CA GLY A 4 -0.43 20.30 6.22
C GLY A 4 0.67 20.21 7.27
N HIS A 5 0.72 21.18 8.17
CA HIS A 5 1.60 21.09 9.32
C HIS A 5 1.13 19.93 10.20
N TYR A 6 1.93 18.87 10.28
CA TYR A 6 1.66 17.78 11.20
C TYR A 6 1.87 18.26 12.64
N LEU A 7 0.91 17.99 13.51
CA LEU A 7 0.95 18.40 14.92
C LEU A 7 2.21 17.90 15.64
N ASN A 8 2.72 16.73 15.26
CA ASN A 8 3.98 16.17 15.71
C ASN A 8 4.44 15.03 14.78
N HIS A 9 5.72 14.65 14.91
CA HIS A 9 6.33 13.59 14.10
C HIS A 9 5.61 12.24 14.22
N ARG A 10 5.06 11.91 15.39
CA ARG A 10 4.32 10.65 15.59
C ARG A 10 3.04 10.61 14.75
N TYR A 11 2.30 11.72 14.70
CA TYR A 11 1.11 11.83 13.88
C TYR A 11 1.42 11.67 12.39
N ALA A 12 2.45 12.37 11.90
CA ALA A 12 2.91 12.24 10.51
C ALA A 12 3.31 10.80 10.15
N LYS A 13 4.03 10.13 11.06
CA LYS A 13 4.46 8.74 10.88
C LYS A 13 3.26 7.80 10.77
N ASN A 14 2.25 7.98 11.61
CA ASN A 14 1.05 7.15 11.59
C ASN A 14 0.26 7.34 10.30
N GLU A 15 0.04 8.58 9.87
CA GLU A 15 -0.69 8.87 8.64
C GLU A 15 0.06 8.35 7.40
N MET A 16 1.39 8.49 7.36
CA MET A 16 2.23 7.89 6.34
C MET A 16 2.11 6.36 6.31
N PHE A 17 2.14 5.73 7.48
CA PHE A 17 2.01 4.28 7.59
C PHE A 17 0.65 3.79 7.09
N GLU A 18 -0.42 4.45 7.52
CA GLU A 18 -1.79 4.15 7.10
C GLU A 18 -1.98 4.34 5.58
N PHE A 19 -1.43 5.43 5.02
CA PHE A 19 -1.40 5.65 3.58
C PHE A 19 -0.65 4.52 2.85
N ILE A 20 0.50 4.10 3.36
CA ILE A 20 1.31 3.04 2.75
C ILE A 20 0.55 1.70 2.76
N GLU A 21 -0.02 1.31 3.90
CA GLU A 21 -0.68 0.01 4.05
C GLU A 21 -2.03 -0.06 3.35
N ILE A 22 -2.90 0.93 3.55
CA ILE A 22 -4.29 0.86 3.09
C ILE A 22 -4.41 1.28 1.62
N TRP A 23 -3.65 2.28 1.21
CA TRP A 23 -3.85 2.93 -0.10
C TRP A 23 -2.74 2.64 -1.10
N TYR A 24 -1.49 2.90 -0.74
CA TYR A 24 -0.37 2.83 -1.68
C TYR A 24 -0.06 1.40 -2.07
N ASN A 25 0.21 0.52 -1.10
CA ASN A 25 0.55 -0.88 -1.37
C ASN A 25 -0.60 -1.60 -2.08
N ARG A 26 -1.86 -1.26 -1.78
CA ARG A 26 -3.02 -1.87 -2.43
C ARG A 26 -3.13 -1.58 -3.93
N LYS A 27 -2.55 -0.47 -4.41
CA LYS A 27 -2.62 -0.03 -5.82
C LYS A 27 -1.28 -0.14 -6.57
N ARG A 28 -0.15 -0.24 -5.87
CA ARG A 28 1.18 -0.24 -6.50
C ARG A 28 1.46 -1.58 -7.17
N ARG A 29 1.86 -1.54 -8.44
CA ARG A 29 2.44 -2.68 -9.15
C ARG A 29 3.87 -2.90 -8.67
N HIS A 30 4.18 -4.12 -8.27
CA HIS A 30 5.50 -4.46 -7.76
C HIS A 30 6.22 -5.38 -8.74
N SER A 31 7.44 -5.03 -9.17
CA SER A 31 8.20 -5.84 -10.13
C SER A 31 8.43 -7.26 -9.64
N TYR A 32 8.72 -7.43 -8.34
CA TYR A 32 8.79 -8.75 -7.69
C TYR A 32 7.49 -9.57 -7.78
N LEU A 33 6.32 -8.90 -7.78
CA LEU A 33 5.02 -9.57 -7.94
C LEU A 33 4.63 -9.68 -9.43
N ASN A 34 5.59 -9.70 -10.36
CA ASN A 34 5.37 -9.65 -11.81
C ASN A 34 4.50 -8.47 -12.25
N TYR A 35 4.73 -7.30 -11.66
CA TYR A 35 3.96 -6.08 -11.91
C TYR A 35 2.47 -6.21 -11.56
N LEU A 36 2.10 -7.16 -10.70
CA LEU A 36 0.78 -7.21 -10.09
C LEU A 36 0.73 -6.33 -8.84
N THR A 37 -0.46 -5.84 -8.53
CA THR A 37 -0.74 -5.32 -7.19
C THR A 37 -0.80 -6.47 -6.19
N PRO A 38 -0.53 -6.24 -4.89
CA PRO A 38 -0.70 -7.25 -3.84
C PRO A 38 -2.08 -7.91 -3.85
N ALA A 39 -3.14 -7.14 -4.14
CA ALA A 39 -4.50 -7.66 -4.23
C ALA A 39 -4.69 -8.60 -5.44
N GLU A 40 -4.14 -8.25 -6.60
CA GLU A 40 -4.17 -9.11 -7.79
C GLU A 40 -3.30 -10.35 -7.61
N PHE A 41 -2.13 -10.19 -7.00
CA PHE A 41 -1.24 -11.29 -6.67
C PHE A 41 -1.94 -12.29 -5.73
N GLY A 42 -2.56 -11.81 -4.65
CA GLY A 42 -3.33 -12.66 -3.73
C GLY A 42 -4.47 -13.41 -4.42
N LYS A 43 -5.24 -12.73 -5.29
CA LYS A 43 -6.29 -13.39 -6.10
C LYS A 43 -5.73 -14.44 -7.04
N ALA A 44 -4.59 -14.18 -7.68
CA ALA A 44 -3.92 -15.14 -8.56
C ALA A 44 -3.43 -16.36 -7.78
N GLN A 45 -2.87 -16.16 -6.58
CA GLN A 45 -2.44 -17.25 -5.70
C GLN A 45 -3.62 -18.12 -5.25
N LEU A 46 -4.75 -17.52 -4.86
CA LEU A 46 -5.95 -18.27 -4.46
C LEU A 46 -6.52 -19.14 -5.60
N LYS A 47 -6.41 -18.71 -6.86
CA LYS A 47 -6.82 -19.51 -8.02
C LYS A 47 -5.91 -20.72 -8.28
N ASN A 48 -4.66 -20.69 -7.84
CA ASN A 48 -3.70 -21.78 -8.03
C ASN A 48 -3.76 -22.84 -6.91
N VAL A 49 -4.48 -22.55 -5.82
CA VAL A 49 -4.61 -23.43 -4.64
C VAL A 49 -5.96 -24.17 -4.65
N ALA A 50 -6.84 -23.88 -5.62
CA ALA A 50 -8.13 -24.53 -5.82
C ALA A 50 -8.05 -25.66 -6.85
#